data_AF-A0A941FD31-F1
#
_entry.id   AF-A0A941FD31-F1
#
_cell.length_a   1.000
_cell.length_b   1.000
_cell.length_c   1.000
_cell.angle_alpha   90.00
_cell.angle_beta   90.00
_cell.angle_gamma   90.00
#
_symmetry.space_group_name_H-M   'P 1'
#
loop_
_entity.id
_entity.type
_entity.pdbx_description
1 polymer ?
#
loop_
_entity_poly.entity_id
_entity_poly.type
_entity_poly.pdbx_seq_one_letter_code
_entity_poly.pdbx_strand_id
1 'polypeptide(L)'
;MNTYITQLIELIDEAISKSPRKSEHDDFEAEEVDDLFAQEFLQGKPEKISEKIGIEKYNFPATEKLTPAQTTTILEAVERLLRAYNWEFMFPEDVTDIAKYQFIIDNWDSKHIFCQQGIVQVETCKFDEQHCPFPGHCQVCHSFKCENDNSHHLHKGQVDFTKLTPDLEREEDAHLREEIDRFKALMKQPKGDHFIVGIHNYCDGRCHNCNFTDKCSSFALHEELDYAHSNDHETSNQQLTAIFRATSELIEEELSKKGISVDEALEQIDKEETSRLPKHALEIQSESYAEKINRWLESNQMELESRIVAEADSGIKDNIESITWFQLFIPAKISRAVKGIGENKTECDIFDAHGSAKVALLAIDECIHAWEGILQFIPRKEDSILSMLKHLAKLRNDLEEFIPEARDFIRPGFDE
;
A
#
# COMPACT_ATOMS: atom_id res chain seq x y z
N MET A 1 -3.61 4.66 -52.35
CA MET A 1 -3.75 4.41 -50.91
C MET A 1 -4.74 3.30 -50.62
N ASN A 2 -6.01 3.40 -51.03
CA ASN A 2 -7.02 2.34 -50.78
C ASN A 2 -6.57 0.92 -51.16
N THR A 3 -6.00 0.72 -52.35
CA THR A 3 -5.46 -0.59 -52.77
C THR A 3 -4.35 -1.11 -51.84
N TYR A 4 -3.49 -0.23 -51.35
CA TYR A 4 -2.43 -0.58 -50.40
C TYR A 4 -3.02 -1.00 -49.05
N ILE A 5 -4.03 -0.28 -48.57
CA ILE A 5 -4.74 -0.61 -47.31
C ILE A 5 -5.42 -1.97 -47.43
N THR A 6 -6.08 -2.26 -48.55
CA THR A 6 -6.66 -3.58 -48.80
C THR A 6 -5.61 -4.69 -48.73
N GLN A 7 -4.46 -4.51 -49.38
CA GLN A 7 -3.36 -5.48 -49.34
C GLN A 7 -2.75 -5.64 -47.93
N LEU A 8 -2.66 -4.54 -47.17
CA LEU A 8 -2.20 -4.60 -45.79
C LEU A 8 -3.17 -5.38 -44.90
N ILE A 9 -4.48 -5.17 -45.07
CA ILE A 9 -5.49 -5.93 -44.32
C ILE A 9 -5.44 -7.41 -44.69
N GLU A 10 -5.27 -7.76 -45.97
CA GLU A 10 -5.08 -9.15 -46.40
C GLU A 10 -3.84 -9.79 -45.75
N LEU A 11 -2.72 -9.05 -45.68
CA LEU A 11 -1.50 -9.49 -44.99
C LEU A 11 -1.73 -9.70 -43.48
N ILE A 12 -2.46 -8.78 -42.84
CA ILE A 12 -2.84 -8.87 -41.44
C ILE A 12 -3.71 -10.12 -41.18
N ASP A 13 -4.73 -10.34 -42.00
CA ASP A 13 -5.63 -11.49 -41.87
C ASP A 13 -4.88 -12.82 -42.11
N GLU A 14 -3.92 -12.85 -43.03
CA GLU A 14 -3.02 -14.00 -43.20
C GLU A 14 -2.18 -14.25 -41.93
N ALA A 15 -1.62 -13.20 -41.33
CA ALA A 15 -0.84 -13.34 -40.09
C ALA A 15 -1.69 -13.79 -38.89
N ILE A 16 -2.94 -13.30 -38.79
CA ILE A 16 -3.93 -13.77 -37.80
C ILE A 16 -4.20 -15.27 -37.98
N SER A 17 -4.34 -15.75 -39.22
CA SER A 17 -4.61 -17.18 -39.47
C SER A 17 -3.47 -18.11 -39.02
N LYS A 18 -2.26 -17.57 -38.89
CA LYS A 18 -1.05 -18.25 -38.41
C LYS A 18 -0.79 -18.03 -36.93
N SER A 19 -1.63 -17.28 -36.23
CA SER A 19 -1.37 -16.92 -34.85
C SER A 19 -1.34 -18.17 -33.95
N PRO A 20 -0.54 -18.16 -32.87
CA PRO A 20 -0.49 -19.27 -31.94
C PRO A 20 -1.89 -19.51 -31.37
N ARG A 21 -2.41 -20.73 -31.51
CA ARG A 21 -3.66 -21.09 -30.85
C ARG A 21 -3.40 -21.16 -29.35
N LYS A 22 -4.33 -20.63 -28.56
CA LYS A 22 -4.44 -21.02 -27.16
C LYS A 22 -4.53 -22.54 -27.12
N SER A 23 -3.73 -23.17 -26.27
CA SER A 23 -3.84 -24.60 -26.06
C SER A 23 -5.27 -24.91 -25.60
N GLU A 24 -5.99 -25.75 -26.34
CA GLU A 24 -7.24 -26.35 -25.88
C GLU A 24 -6.86 -27.30 -24.74
N HIS A 25 -6.90 -26.76 -23.53
CA HIS A 25 -6.64 -27.47 -22.30
C HIS A 25 -7.98 -27.61 -21.58
N ASP A 26 -8.86 -28.44 -22.16
CA ASP A 26 -10.24 -28.69 -21.72
C ASP A 26 -10.35 -29.24 -20.26
N ASP A 27 -9.23 -29.53 -19.60
CA ASP A 27 -9.18 -30.23 -18.31
C ASP A 27 -8.51 -29.42 -17.16
N PHE A 28 -8.06 -28.19 -17.37
CA PHE A 28 -7.41 -27.38 -16.32
C PHE A 28 -8.40 -26.47 -15.60
N GLU A 29 -8.29 -26.37 -14.27
CA GLU A 29 -9.04 -25.38 -13.49
C GLU A 29 -8.54 -23.96 -13.80
N ALA A 30 -9.37 -22.93 -13.63
CA ALA A 30 -9.02 -21.54 -13.99
C ALA A 30 -7.73 -21.05 -13.30
N GLU A 31 -7.46 -21.52 -12.09
CA GLU A 31 -6.24 -21.20 -11.32
C GLU A 31 -4.97 -21.73 -12.01
N GLU A 32 -5.01 -22.92 -12.62
CA GLU A 32 -3.84 -23.50 -13.28
C GLU A 32 -3.47 -22.76 -14.58
N VAL A 33 -4.45 -22.15 -15.26
CA VAL A 33 -4.22 -21.31 -16.45
C VAL A 33 -3.57 -19.99 -16.07
N ASP A 34 -3.96 -19.39 -14.93
CA ASP A 34 -3.36 -18.17 -14.40
C ASP A 34 -1.91 -18.40 -13.96
N ASP A 35 -1.61 -19.54 -13.32
CA ASP A 35 -0.25 -19.93 -12.94
C ASP A 35 0.66 -20.11 -14.17
N LEU A 36 0.16 -20.74 -15.25
CA LEU A 36 0.90 -20.91 -16.49
C LEU A 36 1.18 -19.56 -17.18
N PHE A 37 0.17 -18.68 -17.22
CA PHE A 37 0.36 -17.33 -17.75
C PHE A 37 1.42 -16.56 -16.95
N ALA A 38 1.36 -16.61 -15.61
CA ALA A 38 2.34 -15.97 -14.74
C ALA A 38 3.75 -16.52 -15.00
N GLN A 39 3.90 -17.84 -15.15
CA GLN A 39 5.18 -18.45 -15.47
C GLN A 39 5.72 -17.99 -16.83
N GLU A 40 4.89 -18.03 -17.89
CA GLU A 40 5.25 -17.55 -19.23
C GLU A 40 5.67 -16.08 -19.22
N PHE A 41 4.95 -15.25 -18.47
CA PHE A 41 5.21 -13.82 -18.37
C PHE A 41 6.53 -13.53 -17.65
N LEU A 42 6.78 -14.20 -16.52
CA LEU A 42 7.94 -13.98 -15.67
C LEU A 42 9.23 -14.58 -16.25
N GLN A 43 9.14 -15.72 -16.95
CA GLN A 43 10.31 -16.43 -17.50
C GLN A 43 10.49 -16.18 -19.00
N GLY A 44 9.53 -15.55 -19.65
CA GLY A 44 9.53 -15.29 -21.08
C GLY A 44 10.70 -14.41 -21.51
N LYS A 45 11.18 -14.64 -22.74
CA LYS A 45 12.18 -13.78 -23.36
C LYS A 45 11.48 -12.65 -24.14
N PRO A 46 11.86 -11.38 -23.96
CA PRO A 46 11.31 -10.30 -24.76
C PRO A 46 11.66 -10.44 -26.25
N GLU A 47 10.65 -10.47 -27.11
CA GLU A 47 10.74 -10.55 -28.57
C GLU A 47 10.13 -9.29 -29.21
N LYS A 48 10.58 -8.91 -30.42
CA LYS A 48 9.93 -7.79 -31.13
C LYS A 48 8.60 -8.24 -31.72
N ILE A 49 7.63 -7.33 -31.77
CA ILE A 49 6.33 -7.61 -32.42
C ILE A 49 6.53 -7.92 -33.90
N SER A 50 7.37 -7.16 -34.60
CA SER A 50 7.73 -7.40 -36.00
C SER A 50 8.28 -8.80 -36.25
N GLU A 51 9.24 -9.24 -35.42
CA GLU A 51 9.87 -10.56 -35.51
C GLU A 51 8.88 -11.69 -35.19
N LYS A 52 8.01 -11.50 -34.20
CA LYS A 52 7.03 -12.51 -33.76
C LYS A 52 5.90 -12.71 -34.76
N ILE A 53 5.37 -11.61 -35.30
CA ILE A 53 4.24 -11.63 -36.23
C ILE A 53 4.70 -11.86 -37.68
N GLY A 54 5.92 -11.45 -38.01
CA GLY A 54 6.46 -11.52 -39.36
C GLY A 54 5.97 -10.40 -40.29
N ILE A 55 5.52 -9.27 -39.73
CA ILE A 55 5.16 -8.05 -40.47
C ILE A 55 6.12 -6.94 -40.04
N GLU A 56 6.83 -6.37 -41.00
CA GLU A 56 7.83 -5.34 -40.74
C GLU A 56 7.19 -3.96 -40.55
N LYS A 57 7.82 -3.09 -39.76
CA LYS A 57 7.30 -1.73 -39.49
C LYS A 57 7.01 -0.94 -40.77
N TYR A 58 7.81 -1.11 -41.83
CA TYR A 58 7.66 -0.38 -43.10
C TYR A 58 6.41 -0.79 -43.90
N ASN A 59 5.74 -1.91 -43.56
CA ASN A 59 4.46 -2.27 -44.15
C ASN A 59 3.34 -1.33 -43.71
N PHE A 60 3.51 -0.59 -42.61
CA PHE A 60 2.50 0.33 -42.10
C PHE A 60 2.67 1.73 -42.71
N PRO A 61 1.62 2.31 -43.29
CA PRO A 61 1.68 3.64 -43.87
C PRO A 61 1.80 4.72 -42.78
N ALA A 62 2.63 5.73 -43.03
CA ALA A 62 2.75 6.89 -42.15
C ALA A 62 1.42 7.66 -42.05
N THR A 63 1.13 8.19 -40.86
CA THR A 63 -0.15 8.84 -40.55
C THR A 63 -0.46 10.04 -41.45
N GLU A 64 0.55 10.77 -41.95
CA GLU A 64 0.32 11.93 -42.82
C GLU A 64 -0.24 11.55 -44.20
N LYS A 65 -0.20 10.26 -44.56
CA LYS A 65 -0.70 9.74 -45.84
C LYS A 65 -2.10 9.13 -45.74
N LEU A 66 -2.68 9.09 -44.55
CA LEU A 66 -3.95 8.44 -44.25
C LEU A 66 -5.04 9.47 -43.95
N THR A 67 -6.26 9.20 -44.39
CA THR A 67 -7.45 9.91 -43.90
C THR A 67 -7.88 9.33 -42.54
N PRO A 68 -8.63 10.08 -41.70
CA PRO A 68 -9.10 9.56 -40.42
C PRO A 68 -9.84 8.22 -40.53
N ALA A 69 -10.73 8.08 -41.51
CA ALA A 69 -11.46 6.82 -41.76
C ALA A 69 -10.53 5.66 -42.16
N GLN A 70 -9.48 5.94 -42.94
CA GLN A 70 -8.47 4.93 -43.29
C GLN A 70 -7.66 4.53 -42.05
N THR A 71 -7.29 5.49 -41.21
CA THR A 71 -6.57 5.22 -39.96
C THR A 71 -7.37 4.34 -39.02
N THR A 72 -8.65 4.66 -38.79
CA THR A 72 -9.55 3.81 -37.97
C THR A 72 -9.62 2.39 -38.53
N THR A 73 -9.79 2.24 -39.84
CA THR A 73 -9.86 0.91 -40.49
C THR A 73 -8.58 0.09 -40.27
N ILE A 74 -7.40 0.72 -40.40
CA ILE A 74 -6.12 0.03 -40.19
C ILE A 74 -5.92 -0.26 -38.70
N LEU A 75 -6.24 0.67 -37.82
CA LEU A 75 -6.11 0.50 -36.37
C LEU A 75 -6.91 -0.70 -35.89
N GLU A 76 -8.18 -0.82 -36.27
CA GLU A 76 -9.03 -1.97 -35.93
C GLU A 76 -8.41 -3.31 -36.38
N ALA A 77 -7.82 -3.34 -37.58
CA ALA A 77 -7.13 -4.52 -38.10
C ALA A 77 -5.86 -4.84 -37.31
N VAL A 78 -5.08 -3.81 -36.93
CA VAL A 78 -3.86 -3.96 -36.12
C VAL A 78 -4.18 -4.41 -34.70
N GLU A 79 -5.22 -3.87 -34.07
CA GLU A 79 -5.64 -4.30 -32.72
C GLU A 79 -6.12 -5.74 -32.72
N ARG A 80 -6.88 -6.16 -33.74
CA ARG A 80 -7.25 -7.58 -33.95
C ARG A 80 -6.01 -8.46 -34.09
N LEU A 81 -5.03 -8.02 -34.87
CA LEU A 81 -3.77 -8.74 -35.05
C LEU A 81 -3.02 -8.90 -33.74
N LEU A 82 -2.83 -7.82 -32.99
CA LEU A 82 -2.16 -7.84 -31.70
C LEU A 82 -2.88 -8.77 -30.72
N ARG A 83 -4.21 -8.68 -30.62
CA ARG A 83 -5.02 -9.59 -29.77
C ARG A 83 -4.89 -11.05 -30.19
N ALA A 84 -4.81 -11.35 -31.50
CA ALA A 84 -4.59 -12.71 -31.99
C ALA A 84 -3.22 -13.28 -31.60
N TYR A 85 -2.24 -12.40 -31.32
CA TYR A 85 -0.93 -12.72 -30.77
C TYR A 85 -0.83 -12.41 -29.27
N ASN A 86 -1.97 -12.30 -28.58
CA ASN A 86 -2.06 -12.08 -27.13
C ASN A 86 -1.39 -10.78 -26.63
N TRP A 87 -1.37 -9.72 -27.43
CA TRP A 87 -0.97 -8.38 -27.00
C TRP A 87 -2.11 -7.39 -27.05
N GLU A 88 -2.16 -6.49 -26.08
CA GLU A 88 -3.10 -5.37 -26.04
C GLU A 88 -2.42 -4.11 -25.51
N PHE A 89 -2.37 -3.05 -26.31
CA PHE A 89 -1.81 -1.76 -25.87
C PHE A 89 -2.85 -0.99 -25.06
N MET A 90 -2.49 -0.58 -23.85
CA MET A 90 -3.39 0.11 -22.94
C MET A 90 -3.35 1.62 -23.17
N PHE A 91 -4.44 2.21 -23.66
CA PHE A 91 -4.54 3.64 -23.91
C PHE A 91 -5.53 4.32 -22.95
N PRO A 92 -5.31 5.61 -22.59
CA PRO A 92 -6.35 6.44 -21.98
C PRO A 92 -7.62 6.53 -22.85
N GLU A 93 -8.77 6.77 -22.22
CA GLU A 93 -10.09 6.78 -22.90
C GLU A 93 -10.17 7.79 -24.06
N ASP A 94 -9.57 8.98 -23.90
CA ASP A 94 -9.70 10.11 -24.82
C ASP A 94 -8.61 10.21 -25.90
N VAL A 95 -7.82 9.15 -26.09
CA VAL A 95 -6.78 9.13 -27.13
C VAL A 95 -7.40 8.89 -28.52
N THR A 96 -7.08 9.76 -29.47
CA THR A 96 -7.56 9.63 -30.86
C THR A 96 -6.97 8.41 -31.57
N ASP A 97 -7.72 7.83 -32.52
CA ASP A 97 -7.26 6.70 -33.33
C ASP A 97 -5.92 6.95 -34.04
N ILE A 98 -5.69 8.19 -34.50
CA ILE A 98 -4.43 8.59 -35.13
C ILE A 98 -3.27 8.49 -34.15
N ALA A 99 -3.45 8.94 -32.91
CA ALA A 99 -2.43 8.85 -31.88
C ALA A 99 -2.19 7.39 -31.43
N LYS A 100 -3.25 6.58 -31.28
CA LYS A 100 -3.14 5.15 -30.96
C LYS A 100 -2.35 4.42 -32.05
N TYR A 101 -2.77 4.57 -33.30
CA TYR A 101 -2.10 3.94 -34.44
C TYR A 101 -0.63 4.35 -34.53
N GLN A 102 -0.33 5.66 -34.45
CA GLN A 102 1.04 6.15 -34.50
C GLN A 102 1.89 5.55 -33.37
N PHE A 103 1.37 5.50 -32.14
CA PHE A 103 2.07 4.94 -30.99
C PHE A 103 2.39 3.45 -31.17
N ILE A 104 1.43 2.65 -31.64
CA ILE A 104 1.64 1.22 -31.91
C ILE A 104 2.74 1.03 -32.95
N ILE A 105 2.69 1.76 -34.06
CA ILE A 105 3.69 1.64 -35.13
C ILE A 105 5.07 2.14 -34.68
N ASP A 106 5.13 3.17 -33.85
CA ASP A 106 6.39 3.65 -33.28
C ASP A 106 7.07 2.64 -32.36
N ASN A 107 6.26 1.85 -31.66
CA ASN A 107 6.68 0.76 -30.77
C ASN A 107 6.61 -0.63 -31.43
N TRP A 108 6.48 -0.71 -32.77
CA TRP A 108 6.37 -2.01 -33.45
C TRP A 108 7.62 -2.90 -33.30
N ASP A 109 8.78 -2.27 -33.11
CA ASP A 109 10.06 -2.97 -32.93
C ASP A 109 10.52 -2.99 -31.45
N SER A 110 9.69 -2.54 -30.51
CA SER A 110 9.98 -2.73 -29.08
C SER A 110 9.77 -4.19 -28.67
N LYS A 111 10.51 -4.60 -27.64
CA LYS A 111 10.51 -5.99 -27.18
C LYS A 111 9.46 -6.18 -26.08
N HIS A 112 8.60 -7.18 -26.26
CA HIS A 112 7.55 -7.54 -25.32
C HIS A 112 7.59 -9.04 -25.03
N ILE A 113 7.13 -9.43 -23.84
CA ILE A 113 6.93 -10.83 -23.51
C ILE A 113 5.70 -11.33 -24.27
N PHE A 114 5.82 -12.50 -24.89
CA PHE A 114 4.70 -13.20 -25.48
C PHE A 114 4.27 -14.32 -24.52
N CYS A 115 2.98 -14.33 -24.16
CA CYS A 115 2.35 -15.43 -23.42
C CYS A 115 1.35 -16.12 -24.33
N GLN A 116 1.34 -17.44 -24.34
CA GLN A 116 0.37 -18.23 -25.10
C GLN A 116 -0.98 -18.31 -24.39
N GLN A 117 -0.99 -18.33 -23.06
CA GLN A 117 -2.20 -18.59 -22.26
C GLN A 117 -3.07 -17.35 -22.00
N GLY A 118 -2.50 -16.15 -22.00
CA GLY A 118 -3.20 -14.91 -21.63
C GLY A 118 -2.75 -13.70 -22.42
N ILE A 119 -3.57 -12.63 -22.38
CA ILE A 119 -3.27 -11.36 -23.05
C ILE A 119 -2.27 -10.58 -22.19
N VAL A 120 -1.12 -10.27 -22.77
CA VAL A 120 -0.15 -9.35 -22.19
C VAL A 120 -0.57 -7.92 -22.51
N GLN A 121 -0.96 -7.19 -21.47
CA GLN A 121 -1.23 -5.76 -21.56
C GLN A 121 0.09 -4.98 -21.63
N VAL A 122 0.26 -4.22 -22.71
CA VAL A 122 1.43 -3.37 -22.95
C VAL A 122 1.13 -1.98 -22.44
N GLU A 123 1.82 -1.59 -21.37
CA GLU A 123 1.74 -0.24 -20.84
C GLU A 123 2.32 0.77 -21.83
N THR A 124 1.52 1.81 -22.11
CA THR A 124 1.90 2.90 -23.01
C THR A 124 2.47 4.11 -22.27
N CYS A 125 2.40 4.12 -20.94
CA CYS A 125 2.79 5.23 -20.08
C CYS A 125 3.82 4.77 -19.05
N LYS A 126 4.79 5.64 -18.71
CA LYS A 126 5.78 5.42 -17.64
C LYS A 126 5.59 6.36 -16.45
N PHE A 127 4.41 7.00 -16.37
CA PHE A 127 4.08 8.01 -15.37
C PHE A 127 5.05 9.22 -15.32
N ASP A 128 5.76 9.49 -16.42
CA ASP A 128 6.60 10.68 -16.59
C ASP A 128 5.79 11.80 -17.27
N GLU A 129 5.38 12.80 -16.49
CA GLU A 129 4.58 13.93 -16.99
C GLU A 129 5.33 14.80 -17.99
N GLN A 130 6.65 14.94 -17.85
CA GLN A 130 7.45 15.77 -18.76
C GLN A 130 7.58 15.12 -20.14
N HIS A 131 7.54 13.78 -20.16
CA HIS A 131 7.64 12.97 -21.36
C HIS A 131 6.38 12.14 -21.59
N CYS A 132 5.20 12.73 -21.33
CA CYS A 132 3.93 12.06 -21.55
C CYS A 132 3.75 11.73 -23.05
N PRO A 133 3.46 10.47 -23.42
CA PRO A 133 3.26 10.08 -24.80
C PRO A 133 1.94 10.58 -25.39
N PHE A 134 0.99 11.00 -24.54
CA PHE A 134 -0.34 11.46 -24.94
C PHE A 134 -0.68 12.84 -24.32
N PRO A 135 0.10 13.89 -24.60
CA PRO A 135 -0.13 15.21 -24.02
C PRO A 135 -1.50 15.74 -24.44
N GLY A 136 -2.30 16.19 -23.47
CA GLY A 136 -3.65 16.71 -23.69
C GLY A 136 -4.76 15.65 -23.84
N HIS A 137 -4.42 14.37 -23.86
CA HIS A 137 -5.37 13.24 -23.95
C HIS A 137 -5.38 12.36 -22.68
N CYS A 138 -4.53 12.67 -21.71
CA CYS A 138 -4.38 11.94 -20.47
C CYS A 138 -4.27 12.93 -19.30
N GLN A 139 -5.07 12.73 -18.26
CA GLN A 139 -5.04 13.54 -17.03
C GLN A 139 -4.46 12.78 -15.83
N VAL A 140 -4.02 11.53 -15.99
CA VAL A 140 -3.60 10.64 -14.89
C VAL A 140 -2.52 11.27 -14.00
N CYS A 141 -1.45 11.83 -14.57
CA CYS A 141 -0.41 12.50 -13.76
C CYS A 141 -0.92 13.79 -13.09
N HIS A 142 -1.90 14.47 -13.70
CA HIS A 142 -2.50 15.68 -13.14
C HIS A 142 -3.48 15.35 -12.00
N SER A 143 -4.25 14.27 -12.10
CA SER A 143 -5.11 13.79 -11.01
C SER A 143 -4.28 13.38 -9.79
N PHE A 144 -3.17 12.66 -9.99
CA PHE A 144 -2.23 12.34 -8.90
C PHE A 144 -1.59 13.59 -8.25
N LYS A 145 -1.38 14.67 -9.01
CA LYS A 145 -0.89 15.94 -8.48
C LYS A 145 -1.96 16.73 -7.72
N CYS A 146 -3.20 16.74 -8.20
CA CYS A 146 -4.32 17.39 -7.50
C CYS A 146 -4.65 16.69 -6.17
N GLU A 147 -4.39 15.39 -6.04
CA GLU A 147 -4.47 14.68 -4.74
C GLU A 147 -3.40 15.12 -3.73
N ASN A 148 -2.30 15.71 -4.20
CA ASN A 148 -1.21 16.25 -3.37
C ASN A 148 -1.30 17.77 -3.14
N ASP A 149 -2.30 18.45 -3.70
CA ASP A 149 -2.59 19.85 -3.37
C ASP A 149 -3.62 19.89 -2.24
N ASN A 150 -3.15 20.18 -1.02
CA ASN A 150 -3.97 20.30 0.19
C ASN A 150 -5.08 21.38 0.12
N SER A 151 -5.23 22.07 -1.01
CA SER A 151 -6.30 23.05 -1.26
C SER A 151 -7.59 22.43 -1.84
N HIS A 152 -7.56 21.19 -2.32
CA HIS A 152 -8.76 20.48 -2.73
C HIS A 152 -9.25 19.53 -1.62
N HIS A 153 -10.46 19.79 -1.13
CA HIS A 153 -11.19 18.82 -0.32
C HIS A 153 -11.21 17.50 -1.07
N LEU A 154 -10.56 16.48 -0.50
CA LEU A 154 -10.63 15.09 -0.92
C LEU A 154 -11.96 14.80 -1.62
N HIS A 155 -11.96 14.69 -2.95
CA HIS A 155 -13.03 13.98 -3.65
C HIS A 155 -12.81 12.49 -3.39
N LYS A 156 -13.02 12.11 -2.12
CA LYS A 156 -13.22 10.75 -1.67
C LYS A 156 -14.18 10.11 -2.67
N GLY A 157 -13.72 9.10 -3.40
CA GLY A 157 -14.62 8.04 -3.85
C GLY A 157 -15.53 7.72 -2.67
N GLN A 158 -16.84 7.74 -2.90
CA GLN A 158 -17.91 7.82 -1.89
C GLN A 158 -17.88 6.65 -0.90
N VAL A 159 -16.89 6.61 -0.02
CA VAL A 159 -16.96 5.89 1.24
C VAL A 159 -17.79 6.79 2.12
N ASP A 160 -19.08 6.50 2.15
CA ASP A 160 -19.97 7.06 3.15
C ASP A 160 -19.54 6.49 4.51
N PHE A 161 -18.69 7.22 5.23
CA PHE A 161 -18.19 6.81 6.54
C PHE A 161 -19.33 6.57 7.53
N THR A 162 -20.50 7.17 7.32
CA THR A 162 -21.69 6.90 8.16
C THR A 162 -22.19 5.46 8.01
N LYS A 163 -21.87 4.79 6.89
CA LYS A 163 -22.14 3.35 6.68
C LYS A 163 -21.06 2.43 7.23
N LEU A 164 -19.88 2.98 7.58
CA LEU A 164 -18.78 2.24 8.19
C LEU A 164 -18.73 2.41 9.72
N THR A 165 -19.37 3.45 10.24
CA THR A 165 -19.53 3.63 11.68
C THR A 165 -20.65 2.73 12.21
N PRO A 166 -20.43 2.02 13.33
CA PRO A 166 -21.48 1.25 13.98
C PRO A 166 -22.62 2.16 14.40
N ASP A 167 -23.85 1.64 14.40
CA ASP A 167 -25.01 2.40 14.89
C ASP A 167 -24.95 2.48 16.43
N LEU A 168 -24.27 3.51 16.92
CA LEU A 168 -24.14 3.81 18.34
C LEU A 168 -25.43 4.37 18.93
N GLU A 169 -26.44 4.73 18.14
CA GLU A 169 -27.75 5.23 18.60
C GLU A 169 -28.83 4.14 18.66
N ARG A 170 -28.52 2.93 18.19
CA ARG A 170 -29.40 1.75 18.26
C ARG A 170 -30.01 1.56 19.65
N GLU A 171 -31.31 1.28 19.73
CA GLU A 171 -31.94 0.96 21.01
C GLU A 171 -31.29 -0.30 21.65
N GLU A 172 -31.00 -0.24 22.95
CA GLU A 172 -30.46 -1.38 23.68
C GLU A 172 -31.49 -2.48 23.81
N ASP A 173 -31.33 -3.54 23.02
CA ASP A 173 -32.00 -4.80 23.24
C ASP A 173 -31.22 -5.68 24.24
N ALA A 174 -31.88 -6.73 24.75
CA ALA A 174 -31.30 -7.61 25.76
C ALA A 174 -30.02 -8.32 25.28
N HIS A 175 -29.93 -8.60 23.97
CA HIS A 175 -28.77 -9.25 23.38
C HIS A 175 -27.58 -8.28 23.31
N LEU A 176 -27.80 -7.04 22.85
CA LEU A 176 -26.76 -6.02 22.83
C LEU A 176 -26.22 -5.73 24.24
N ARG A 177 -27.09 -5.70 25.26
CA ARG A 177 -26.66 -5.55 26.66
C ARG A 177 -25.76 -6.70 27.12
N GLU A 178 -26.12 -7.94 26.81
CA GLU A 178 -25.32 -9.12 27.14
C GLU A 178 -23.92 -9.06 26.48
N GLU A 179 -23.87 -8.67 25.21
CA GLU A 179 -22.61 -8.47 24.48
C GLU A 179 -21.76 -7.34 25.08
N ILE A 180 -22.37 -6.21 25.44
CA ILE A 180 -21.68 -5.10 26.13
C ILE A 180 -21.08 -5.59 27.44
N ASP A 181 -21.84 -6.30 28.27
CA ASP A 181 -21.36 -6.82 29.55
C ASP A 181 -20.24 -7.85 29.38
N ARG A 182 -20.34 -8.71 28.35
CA ARG A 182 -19.26 -9.65 27.98
C ARG A 182 -17.98 -8.90 27.63
N PHE A 183 -18.03 -7.91 26.75
CA PHE A 183 -16.84 -7.13 26.37
C PHE A 183 -16.27 -6.32 27.53
N LYS A 184 -17.11 -5.73 28.38
CA LYS A 184 -16.65 -5.08 29.62
C LYS A 184 -15.92 -6.06 30.54
N ALA A 185 -16.42 -7.29 30.68
CA ALA A 185 -15.76 -8.31 31.47
C ALA A 185 -14.39 -8.67 30.88
N LEU A 186 -14.29 -8.90 29.58
CA LEU A 186 -13.03 -9.18 28.87
C LEU A 186 -12.00 -8.07 29.07
N MET A 187 -12.39 -6.80 28.87
CA MET A 187 -11.49 -5.65 29.05
C MET A 187 -11.08 -5.41 30.51
N LYS A 188 -11.93 -5.78 31.49
CA LYS A 188 -11.60 -5.72 32.93
C LYS A 188 -10.77 -6.91 33.42
N GLN A 189 -10.79 -8.04 32.71
CA GLN A 189 -10.10 -9.29 33.07
C GLN A 189 -8.72 -9.57 32.44
N PRO A 190 -7.90 -8.61 31.93
CA PRO A 190 -6.57 -8.92 31.43
C PRO A 190 -5.54 -9.23 32.53
N LYS A 191 -5.97 -9.49 33.77
CA LYS A 191 -5.11 -9.60 34.97
C LYS A 191 -5.03 -11.03 35.50
N GLY A 192 -4.77 -12.00 34.63
CA GLY A 192 -4.16 -13.25 35.07
C GLY A 192 -2.72 -12.98 35.51
N ASP A 193 -2.26 -13.62 36.60
CA ASP A 193 -0.89 -13.45 37.15
C ASP A 193 0.23 -13.79 36.13
N HIS A 194 -0.11 -14.43 35.01
CA HIS A 194 0.82 -14.80 33.94
C HIS A 194 1.02 -13.72 32.87
N PHE A 195 0.17 -12.69 32.82
CA PHE A 195 0.30 -11.61 31.83
C PHE A 195 1.36 -10.59 32.24
N ILE A 196 2.14 -10.13 31.27
CA ILE A 196 3.14 -9.08 31.47
C ILE A 196 2.44 -7.73 31.28
N VAL A 197 2.29 -6.99 32.38
CA VAL A 197 1.61 -5.69 32.38
C VAL A 197 2.38 -4.70 31.50
N GLY A 198 1.68 -4.07 30.55
CA GLY A 198 2.25 -3.01 29.71
C GLY A 198 3.15 -3.49 28.57
N ILE A 199 3.28 -4.80 28.33
CA ILE A 199 4.09 -5.35 27.21
C ILE A 199 3.71 -4.74 25.85
N HIS A 200 2.42 -4.48 25.62
CA HIS A 200 1.90 -3.91 24.37
C HIS A 200 2.32 -2.44 24.14
N ASN A 201 2.66 -1.69 25.19
CA ASN A 201 3.02 -0.27 25.06
C ASN A 201 4.32 -0.08 24.26
N TYR A 202 5.25 -1.04 24.39
CA TYR A 202 6.60 -0.95 23.85
C TYR A 202 6.96 -2.13 22.91
N CYS A 203 5.95 -2.69 22.25
CA CYS A 203 6.13 -3.67 21.18
C CYS A 203 6.13 -3.03 19.78
N ASP A 204 6.44 -3.82 18.76
CA ASP A 204 6.40 -3.43 17.34
C ASP A 204 5.07 -3.76 16.64
N GLY A 205 4.15 -4.46 17.32
CA GLY A 205 2.83 -4.83 16.82
C GLY A 205 2.81 -6.03 15.86
N ARG A 206 3.94 -6.70 15.61
CA ARG A 206 4.00 -7.89 14.74
C ARG A 206 3.64 -9.16 15.50
N CYS A 207 2.37 -9.23 15.94
CA CYS A 207 1.87 -10.30 16.81
C CYS A 207 2.12 -11.72 16.26
N HIS A 208 2.03 -11.92 14.94
CA HIS A 208 2.27 -13.22 14.31
C HIS A 208 3.68 -13.79 14.59
N ASN A 209 4.66 -12.91 14.81
CA ASN A 209 6.06 -13.28 15.06
C ASN A 209 6.44 -13.10 16.55
N CYS A 210 5.48 -12.83 17.43
CA CYS A 210 5.75 -12.48 18.82
C CYS A 210 5.85 -13.73 19.72
N ASN A 211 6.98 -13.92 20.39
CA ASN A 211 7.19 -15.02 21.34
C ASN A 211 6.46 -14.85 22.69
N PHE A 212 5.68 -13.79 22.86
CA PHE A 212 5.03 -13.43 24.11
C PHE A 212 3.51 -13.36 24.00
N THR A 213 2.91 -13.91 22.93
CA THR A 213 1.45 -13.97 22.73
C THR A 213 0.73 -14.55 23.95
N ASP A 214 1.21 -15.67 24.50
CA ASP A 214 0.68 -16.33 25.70
C ASP A 214 0.73 -15.46 26.97
N LYS A 215 1.50 -14.38 26.96
CA LYS A 215 1.68 -13.44 28.08
C LYS A 215 1.22 -12.02 27.76
N CYS A 216 0.60 -11.82 26.59
CA CYS A 216 0.12 -10.53 26.15
C CYS A 216 -1.40 -10.46 26.26
N SER A 217 -1.89 -9.71 27.24
CA SER A 217 -3.33 -9.55 27.44
C SER A 217 -4.03 -8.89 26.24
N SER A 218 -3.31 -8.03 25.50
CA SER A 218 -3.84 -7.42 24.28
C SER A 218 -3.98 -8.45 23.16
N PHE A 219 -3.09 -9.44 23.08
CA PHE A 219 -3.21 -10.53 22.10
C PHE A 219 -4.38 -11.46 22.46
N ALA A 220 -4.48 -11.86 23.73
CA ALA A 220 -5.61 -12.65 24.21
C ALA A 220 -6.97 -11.98 23.93
N LEU A 221 -7.06 -10.65 24.11
CA LEU A 221 -8.27 -9.90 23.77
C LEU A 221 -8.54 -9.92 22.26
N HIS A 222 -7.52 -9.78 21.41
CA HIS A 222 -7.69 -9.88 19.95
C HIS A 222 -8.14 -11.27 19.52
N GLU A 223 -7.61 -12.35 20.10
CA GLU A 223 -8.07 -13.71 19.77
C GLU A 223 -9.53 -13.95 20.15
N GLU A 224 -9.98 -13.43 21.29
CA GLU A 224 -11.39 -13.49 21.69
C GLU A 224 -12.29 -12.67 20.75
N LEU A 225 -11.78 -11.55 20.23
CA LEU A 225 -12.47 -10.73 19.22
C LEU A 225 -12.52 -11.43 17.85
N ASP A 226 -11.41 -11.99 17.38
CA ASP A 226 -11.30 -12.76 16.13
C ASP A 226 -12.14 -14.03 16.15
N TYR A 227 -12.25 -14.69 17.30
CA TYR A 227 -13.16 -15.83 17.46
C TYR A 227 -14.63 -15.39 17.45
N ALA A 228 -14.93 -14.19 17.95
CA ALA A 228 -16.27 -13.63 17.88
C ALA A 228 -16.64 -13.20 16.46
N HIS A 229 -15.67 -12.87 15.59
CA HIS A 229 -15.92 -12.40 14.24
C HIS A 229 -16.75 -13.40 13.42
N SER A 230 -17.89 -12.91 12.90
CA SER A 230 -18.78 -13.62 12.01
C SER A 230 -18.57 -13.16 10.56
N ASN A 231 -18.63 -14.06 9.59
CA ASN A 231 -18.65 -13.71 8.16
C ASN A 231 -19.91 -12.92 7.74
N ASP A 232 -20.87 -12.75 8.64
CA ASP A 232 -22.05 -11.91 8.44
C ASP A 232 -21.77 -10.45 8.85
N HIS A 233 -22.04 -9.53 7.91
CA HIS A 233 -21.82 -8.09 8.10
C HIS A 233 -22.69 -7.49 9.21
N GLU A 234 -23.92 -7.97 9.38
CA GLU A 234 -24.84 -7.44 10.40
C GLU A 234 -24.36 -7.84 11.80
N THR A 235 -23.96 -9.10 11.97
CA THR A 235 -23.35 -9.60 13.20
C THR A 235 -22.05 -8.86 13.55
N SER A 236 -21.18 -8.62 12.57
CA SER A 236 -19.95 -7.85 12.76
C SER A 236 -20.22 -6.41 13.22
N ASN A 237 -21.23 -5.75 12.64
CA ASN A 237 -21.60 -4.39 13.04
C ASN A 237 -22.14 -4.34 14.49
N GLN A 238 -22.97 -5.32 14.87
CA GLN A 238 -23.48 -5.45 16.24
C GLN A 238 -22.36 -5.62 17.27
N GLN A 239 -21.34 -6.43 16.96
CA GLN A 239 -20.19 -6.60 17.83
C GLN A 239 -19.38 -5.32 17.98
N LEU A 240 -19.13 -4.60 16.89
CA LEU A 240 -18.47 -3.30 16.96
C LEU A 240 -19.27 -2.33 17.82
N THR A 241 -20.59 -2.22 17.63
CA THR A 241 -21.47 -1.39 18.50
C THR A 241 -21.29 -1.78 19.97
N ALA A 242 -21.28 -3.08 20.30
CA ALA A 242 -21.10 -3.56 21.66
C ALA A 242 -19.72 -3.19 22.24
N ILE A 243 -18.64 -3.32 21.46
CA ILE A 243 -17.27 -2.96 21.86
C ILE A 243 -17.16 -1.46 22.15
N PHE A 244 -17.68 -0.62 21.26
CA PHE A 244 -17.65 0.84 21.44
C PHE A 244 -18.46 1.26 22.66
N ARG A 245 -19.67 0.71 22.87
CA ARG A 245 -20.48 1.00 24.06
C ARG A 245 -19.84 0.51 25.35
N ALA A 246 -19.30 -0.71 25.35
CA ALA A 246 -18.52 -1.23 26.47
C ALA A 246 -17.36 -0.28 26.83
N THR A 247 -16.61 0.18 25.82
CA THR A 247 -15.51 1.11 26.01
C THR A 247 -15.99 2.46 26.58
N SER A 248 -17.05 3.03 26.02
CA SER A 248 -17.65 4.28 26.53
C SER A 248 -18.10 4.16 27.98
N GLU A 249 -18.81 3.09 28.34
CA GLU A 249 -19.23 2.84 29.73
C GLU A 249 -18.04 2.71 30.68
N LEU A 250 -16.96 2.04 30.26
CA LEU A 250 -15.74 1.93 31.07
C LEU A 250 -15.07 3.30 31.29
N ILE A 251 -15.02 4.13 30.25
CA ILE A 251 -14.48 5.50 30.34
C ILE A 251 -15.34 6.33 31.30
N GLU A 252 -16.66 6.30 31.16
CA GLU A 252 -17.60 7.01 32.05
C GLU A 252 -17.48 6.54 33.51
N GLU A 253 -17.33 5.23 33.75
CA GLU A 253 -17.08 4.66 35.07
C GLU A 253 -15.79 5.22 35.69
N GLU A 254 -14.70 5.30 34.93
CA GLU A 254 -13.41 5.84 35.40
C GLU A 254 -13.43 7.35 35.61
N LEU A 255 -14.07 8.11 34.73
CA LEU A 255 -14.28 9.55 34.89
C LEU A 255 -15.10 9.85 36.16
N SER A 256 -16.18 9.09 36.36
CA SER A 256 -17.02 9.18 37.56
C SER A 256 -16.24 8.90 38.84
N LYS A 257 -15.35 7.89 38.85
CA LYS A 257 -14.46 7.61 40.00
C LYS A 257 -13.51 8.77 40.30
N LYS A 258 -13.10 9.52 39.30
CA LYS A 258 -12.25 10.71 39.42
C LYS A 258 -13.05 12.00 39.70
N GLY A 259 -14.38 11.92 39.71
CA GLY A 259 -15.26 13.08 39.90
C GLY A 259 -15.24 14.06 38.73
N ILE A 260 -14.94 13.58 37.52
CA ILE A 260 -14.90 14.37 36.29
C ILE A 260 -16.12 14.00 35.44
N SER A 261 -16.84 14.98 34.92
CA SER A 261 -17.92 14.73 33.95
C SER A 261 -17.38 14.57 32.52
N VAL A 262 -18.16 13.91 31.65
CA VAL A 262 -17.80 13.75 30.22
C VAL A 262 -17.62 15.10 29.54
N ASP A 263 -18.54 16.04 29.77
CA ASP A 263 -18.48 17.39 29.19
C ASP A 263 -17.21 18.14 29.63
N GLU A 264 -16.85 18.07 30.92
CA GLU A 264 -15.63 18.68 31.43
C GLU A 264 -14.37 18.06 30.81
N ALA A 265 -14.36 16.74 30.59
CA ALA A 265 -13.25 16.06 29.94
C ALA A 265 -13.11 16.49 28.47
N LEU A 266 -14.22 16.58 27.73
CA LEU A 266 -14.24 17.04 26.35
C LEU A 266 -13.77 18.48 26.22
N GLU A 267 -14.22 19.37 27.10
CA GLU A 267 -13.76 20.76 27.12
C GLU A 267 -12.25 20.89 27.37
N GLN A 268 -11.66 19.99 28.17
CA GLN A 268 -10.21 19.98 28.41
C GLN A 268 -9.45 19.53 27.15
N ILE A 269 -9.93 18.49 26.48
CA ILE A 269 -9.35 18.00 25.22
C ILE A 269 -9.40 19.10 24.15
N ASP A 270 -10.55 19.77 23.97
CA ASP A 270 -10.71 20.84 22.98
C ASP A 270 -9.75 22.02 23.24
N LYS A 271 -9.53 22.37 24.51
CA LYS A 271 -8.58 23.43 24.93
C LYS A 271 -7.14 23.01 24.64
N GLU A 272 -6.77 21.75 24.83
CA GLU A 272 -5.46 21.22 24.46
C GLU A 272 -5.27 21.19 22.93
N GLU A 273 -6.27 20.75 22.16
CA GLU A 273 -6.21 20.71 20.69
C GLU A 273 -6.16 22.10 20.04
N THR A 274 -6.89 23.09 20.55
CA THR A 274 -6.83 24.47 20.03
C THR A 274 -5.50 25.16 20.32
N SER A 275 -4.69 24.63 21.24
CA SER A 275 -3.36 25.15 21.57
C SER A 275 -2.23 24.69 20.65
N ARG A 276 -2.55 23.89 19.59
CA ARG A 276 -1.62 23.26 18.63
C ARG A 276 -0.26 23.92 18.55
N LEU A 277 0.65 23.43 19.40
CA LEU A 277 2.05 23.79 19.35
C LEU A 277 2.59 23.39 17.97
N PRO A 278 3.51 24.18 17.40
CA PRO A 278 4.18 23.79 16.17
C PRO A 278 4.85 22.41 16.36
N LYS A 279 4.74 21.54 15.35
CA LYS A 279 5.36 20.21 15.38
C LYS A 279 6.86 20.33 15.66
N HIS A 280 7.37 19.40 16.46
CA HIS A 280 8.80 19.32 16.74
C HIS A 280 9.58 18.89 15.48
N ALA A 281 10.86 19.27 15.41
CA ALA A 281 11.70 18.96 14.25
C ALA A 281 11.80 17.44 13.98
N LEU A 282 11.87 16.61 15.03
CA LEU A 282 11.88 15.15 14.92
C LEU A 282 10.58 14.61 14.32
N GLU A 283 9.42 15.19 14.66
CA GLU A 283 8.14 14.78 14.09
C GLU A 283 8.14 15.05 12.59
N ILE A 284 8.51 16.27 12.19
CA ILE A 284 8.59 16.67 10.77
C ILE A 284 9.56 15.78 9.99
N GLN A 285 10.73 15.48 10.58
CA GLN A 285 11.73 14.61 9.96
C GLN A 285 11.21 13.19 9.77
N SER A 286 10.58 12.61 10.80
CA SER A 286 10.01 11.26 10.74
C SER A 286 8.87 11.15 9.72
N GLU A 287 7.98 12.15 9.66
CA GLU A 287 6.91 12.22 8.66
C GLU A 287 7.48 12.32 7.23
N SER A 288 8.51 13.16 7.05
CA SER A 288 9.21 13.25 5.76
C SER A 288 9.85 11.92 5.34
N TYR A 289 10.31 11.11 6.29
CA TYR A 289 10.82 9.77 6.00
C TYR A 289 9.69 8.83 5.56
N ALA A 290 8.56 8.84 6.25
CA ALA A 290 7.37 8.06 5.89
C ALA A 290 6.89 8.36 4.47
N GLU A 291 6.75 9.64 4.11
CA GLU A 291 6.34 10.04 2.76
C GLU A 291 7.35 9.61 1.69
N LYS A 292 8.66 9.64 2.01
CA LYS A 292 9.71 9.21 1.10
C LYS A 292 9.68 7.72 0.85
N ILE A 293 9.41 6.90 1.89
CA ILE A 293 9.20 5.46 1.72
C ILE A 293 7.99 5.23 0.82
N ASN A 294 6.84 5.84 1.13
CA ASN A 294 5.61 5.62 0.37
C ASN A 294 5.82 5.90 -1.13
N ARG A 295 6.38 7.07 -1.47
CA ARG A 295 6.71 7.42 -2.86
C ARG A 295 7.71 6.44 -3.49
N TRP A 296 8.68 5.94 -2.73
CA TRP A 296 9.66 4.99 -3.24
C TRP A 296 9.02 3.62 -3.49
N LEU A 297 8.19 3.10 -2.58
CA LEU A 297 7.47 1.84 -2.76
C LEU A 297 6.57 1.91 -4.00
N GLU A 298 5.76 2.97 -4.11
CA GLU A 298 4.88 3.20 -5.27
C GLU A 298 5.68 3.24 -6.59
N SER A 299 6.78 3.98 -6.62
CA SER A 299 7.60 4.13 -7.84
C SER A 299 8.36 2.86 -8.24
N ASN A 300 8.47 1.87 -7.36
CA ASN A 300 9.25 0.65 -7.58
C ASN A 300 8.42 -0.64 -7.46
N GLN A 301 7.10 -0.54 -7.28
CA GLN A 301 6.21 -1.66 -6.97
C GLN A 301 6.42 -2.86 -7.91
N MET A 302 6.32 -2.66 -9.23
CA MET A 302 6.49 -3.76 -10.20
C MET A 302 7.86 -4.43 -10.15
N GLU A 303 8.96 -3.68 -9.96
CA GLU A 303 10.30 -4.26 -9.85
C GLU A 303 10.44 -5.06 -8.55
N LEU A 304 9.86 -4.56 -7.46
CA LEU A 304 9.87 -5.23 -6.16
C LEU A 304 9.08 -6.53 -6.20
N GLU A 305 7.84 -6.51 -6.72
CA GLU A 305 6.99 -7.69 -6.88
C GLU A 305 7.68 -8.75 -7.75
N SER A 306 8.26 -8.34 -8.88
CA SER A 306 9.02 -9.25 -9.75
C SER A 306 10.19 -9.92 -9.03
N ARG A 307 10.93 -9.18 -8.20
CA ARG A 307 12.06 -9.75 -7.44
C ARG A 307 11.63 -10.63 -6.28
N ILE A 308 10.54 -10.27 -5.58
CA ILE A 308 9.98 -11.13 -4.53
C ILE A 308 9.60 -12.49 -5.11
N VAL A 309 9.00 -12.54 -6.31
CA VAL A 309 8.64 -13.80 -6.96
C VAL A 309 9.88 -14.56 -7.47
N ALA A 310 10.83 -13.86 -8.11
CA ALA A 310 12.02 -14.49 -8.66
C ALA A 310 13.00 -15.01 -7.59
N GLU A 311 13.00 -14.39 -6.41
CA GLU A 311 13.94 -14.67 -5.32
C GLU A 311 13.20 -14.88 -3.98
N ALA A 312 12.17 -15.72 -3.99
CA ALA A 312 11.27 -15.93 -2.84
C ALA A 312 11.98 -16.23 -1.50
N ASP A 313 13.13 -16.91 -1.53
CA ASP A 313 13.91 -17.29 -0.34
C ASP A 313 15.03 -16.28 0.02
N SER A 314 15.12 -15.14 -0.65
CA SER A 314 16.27 -14.22 -0.49
C SER A 314 16.16 -13.25 0.70
N GLY A 315 15.01 -13.22 1.38
CA GLY A 315 14.74 -12.26 2.46
C GLY A 315 14.44 -10.84 1.98
N ILE A 316 14.41 -10.59 0.66
CA ILE A 316 14.02 -9.28 0.12
C ILE A 316 12.58 -8.91 0.53
N LYS A 317 11.69 -9.90 0.58
CA LYS A 317 10.31 -9.74 1.03
C LYS A 317 10.27 -9.22 2.47
N ASP A 318 10.99 -9.85 3.39
CA ASP A 318 11.04 -9.47 4.80
C ASP A 318 11.59 -8.04 4.98
N ASN A 319 12.58 -7.65 4.17
CA ASN A 319 13.11 -6.29 4.17
C ASN A 319 12.06 -5.27 3.72
N ILE A 320 11.32 -5.56 2.65
CA ILE A 320 10.24 -4.70 2.14
C ILE A 320 9.09 -4.60 3.16
N GLU A 321 8.69 -5.73 3.75
CA GLU A 321 7.69 -5.77 4.81
C GLU A 321 8.12 -4.92 6.01
N SER A 322 9.40 -4.99 6.41
CA SER A 322 9.92 -4.20 7.53
C SER A 322 9.84 -2.69 7.28
N ILE A 323 10.30 -2.20 6.11
CA ILE A 323 10.22 -0.76 5.80
C ILE A 323 8.78 -0.29 5.63
N THR A 324 7.90 -1.15 5.11
CA THR A 324 6.47 -0.84 4.92
C THR A 324 5.75 -0.78 6.26
N TRP A 325 6.00 -1.76 7.14
CA TRP A 325 5.42 -1.82 8.49
C TRP A 325 5.82 -0.59 9.32
N PHE A 326 7.10 -0.23 9.28
CA PHE A 326 7.61 0.84 10.14
C PHE A 326 7.41 2.26 9.58
N GLN A 327 6.91 2.40 8.35
CA GLN A 327 6.78 3.72 7.69
C GLN A 327 5.93 4.70 8.50
N LEU A 328 4.77 4.28 9.02
CA LEU A 328 3.88 5.12 9.84
C LEU A 328 4.10 4.90 11.34
N PHE A 329 4.68 3.75 11.71
CA PHE A 329 4.97 3.43 13.10
C PHE A 329 6.03 4.36 13.71
N ILE A 330 7.15 4.60 13.00
CA ILE A 330 8.23 5.47 13.48
C ILE A 330 7.71 6.89 13.78
N PRO A 331 7.00 7.58 12.86
CA PRO A 331 6.40 8.88 13.16
C PRO A 331 5.46 8.88 14.37
N ALA A 332 4.61 7.86 14.49
CA ALA A 332 3.68 7.76 15.61
C ALA A 332 4.40 7.64 16.96
N LYS A 333 5.45 6.80 17.03
CA LYS A 333 6.26 6.62 18.24
C LYS A 333 7.10 7.86 18.57
N ILE A 334 7.65 8.53 17.56
CA ILE A 334 8.40 9.78 17.76
C ILE A 334 7.49 10.90 18.24
N SER A 335 6.28 11.05 17.68
CA SER A 335 5.32 12.06 18.14
C SER A 335 4.94 11.82 19.61
N ARG A 336 4.69 10.57 19.99
CA ARG A 336 4.42 10.21 21.39
C ARG A 336 5.61 10.50 22.31
N ALA A 337 6.83 10.16 21.89
CA ALA A 337 8.05 10.44 22.64
C ALA A 337 8.27 11.94 22.87
N VAL A 338 8.19 12.73 21.81
CA VAL A 338 8.36 14.19 21.86
C VAL A 338 7.32 14.83 22.78
N LYS A 339 6.05 14.42 22.68
CA LYS A 339 4.96 14.98 23.50
C LYS A 339 5.09 14.63 24.97
N GLY A 340 5.83 13.59 25.34
CA GLY A 340 6.04 13.19 26.73
C GLY A 340 7.20 13.93 27.44
N ILE A 341 7.95 14.77 26.73
CA ILE A 341 9.07 15.56 27.29
C ILE A 341 8.70 17.05 27.38
N GLY A 342 8.97 17.70 28.52
CA GLY A 342 8.75 19.15 28.71
C GLY A 342 8.49 19.56 30.17
N GLU A 343 8.38 20.88 30.42
CA GLU A 343 8.32 21.48 31.76
C GLU A 343 7.08 21.09 32.60
N ASN A 344 6.01 20.59 31.96
CA ASN A 344 4.74 20.21 32.61
C ASN A 344 4.45 18.70 32.51
N LYS A 345 5.48 17.86 32.34
CA LYS A 345 5.32 16.42 32.17
C LYS A 345 5.55 15.67 33.47
N THR A 346 4.72 14.67 33.74
CA THR A 346 4.82 13.80 34.91
C THR A 346 5.92 12.76 34.71
N GLU A 347 6.32 12.09 35.80
CA GLU A 347 7.26 10.95 35.71
C GLU A 347 6.72 9.84 34.80
N CYS A 348 5.40 9.64 34.77
CA CYS A 348 4.74 8.67 33.90
C CYS A 348 4.87 9.07 32.42
N ASP A 349 4.71 10.36 32.11
CA ASP A 349 4.85 10.87 30.74
C ASP A 349 6.30 10.73 30.24
N ILE A 350 7.27 11.02 31.10
CA ILE A 350 8.70 10.88 30.79
C ILE A 350 9.06 9.41 30.59
N PHE A 351 8.59 8.52 31.48
CA PHE A 351 8.78 7.08 31.35
C PHE A 351 8.23 6.56 30.01
N ASP A 352 7.01 6.99 29.65
CA ASP A 352 6.39 6.61 28.40
C ASP A 352 7.09 7.18 27.17
N ALA A 353 7.63 8.40 27.28
CA ALA A 353 8.45 9.00 26.25
C ALA A 353 9.72 8.20 25.98
N HIS A 354 10.42 7.78 27.04
CA HIS A 354 11.64 6.99 26.93
C HIS A 354 11.37 5.64 26.26
N GLY A 355 10.31 4.94 26.68
CA GLY A 355 9.92 3.68 26.05
C GLY A 355 9.47 3.83 24.61
N SER A 356 8.75 4.91 24.27
CA SER A 356 8.36 5.22 22.90
C SER A 356 9.58 5.52 22.02
N ALA A 357 10.54 6.27 22.53
CA ALA A 357 11.80 6.58 21.86
C ALA A 357 12.65 5.32 21.65
N LYS A 358 12.78 4.45 22.66
CA LYS A 358 13.46 3.15 22.56
C LYS A 358 12.94 2.35 21.37
N VAL A 359 11.62 2.21 21.28
CA VAL A 359 10.97 1.40 20.25
C VAL A 359 11.09 2.04 18.87
N ALA A 360 11.01 3.37 18.77
CA ALA A 360 11.30 4.08 17.53
C ALA A 360 12.76 3.84 17.08
N LEU A 361 13.73 3.89 17.99
CA LEU A 361 15.14 3.63 17.67
C LEU A 361 15.38 2.19 17.18
N LEU A 362 14.75 1.20 17.81
CA LEU A 362 14.81 -0.20 17.37
C LEU A 362 14.22 -0.36 15.96
N ALA A 363 13.08 0.26 15.68
CA ALA A 363 12.45 0.26 14.35
C ALA A 363 13.32 0.98 13.30
N ILE A 364 14.00 2.07 13.68
CA ILE A 364 14.95 2.77 12.80
C ILE A 364 16.16 1.88 12.50
N ASP A 365 16.73 1.22 13.51
CA ASP A 365 17.85 0.30 13.32
C ASP A 365 17.44 -0.85 12.40
N GLU A 366 16.26 -1.43 12.57
CA GLU A 366 15.75 -2.47 11.67
C GLU A 366 15.52 -1.96 10.24
N CYS A 367 14.92 -0.78 10.07
CA CYS A 367 14.79 -0.15 8.75
C CYS A 367 16.14 0.07 8.06
N ILE A 368 17.19 0.43 8.81
CA ILE A 368 18.54 0.59 8.25
C ILE A 368 19.04 -0.75 7.68
N HIS A 369 18.95 -1.83 8.45
CA HIS A 369 19.34 -3.16 7.98
C HIS A 369 18.49 -3.61 6.78
N ALA A 370 17.18 -3.33 6.80
CA ALA A 370 16.29 -3.67 5.69
C ALA A 370 16.67 -2.95 4.39
N TRP A 371 16.99 -1.65 4.47
CA TRP A 371 17.47 -0.88 3.32
C TRP A 371 18.82 -1.37 2.80
N GLU A 372 19.74 -1.75 3.69
CA GLU A 372 21.02 -2.37 3.31
C GLU A 372 20.79 -3.72 2.60
N GLY A 373 19.83 -4.52 3.06
CA GLY A 373 19.39 -5.74 2.39
C GLY A 373 18.85 -5.46 0.99
N ILE A 374 17.90 -4.53 0.85
CA ILE A 374 17.33 -4.13 -0.44
C ILE A 374 18.41 -3.65 -1.42
N LEU A 375 19.42 -2.91 -0.94
CA LEU A 375 20.53 -2.43 -1.77
C LEU A 375 21.33 -3.59 -2.40
N GLN A 376 21.51 -4.69 -1.68
CA GLN A 376 22.21 -5.87 -2.21
C GLN A 376 21.45 -6.50 -3.38
N PHE A 377 20.11 -6.50 -3.33
CA PHE A 377 19.25 -7.07 -4.37
C PHE A 377 18.98 -6.12 -5.53
N ILE A 378 18.97 -4.81 -5.28
CA ILE A 378 18.70 -3.79 -6.29
C ILE A 378 19.80 -2.71 -6.34
N PRO A 379 21.06 -3.06 -6.70
CA PRO A 379 22.17 -2.11 -6.70
C PRO A 379 21.95 -0.88 -7.59
N ARG A 380 21.11 -1.00 -8.63
CA ARG A 380 20.78 0.12 -9.53
C ARG A 380 20.03 1.27 -8.84
N LYS A 381 19.48 1.04 -7.65
CA LYS A 381 18.73 2.04 -6.87
C LYS A 381 19.58 2.67 -5.76
N GLU A 382 20.90 2.46 -5.78
CA GLU A 382 21.86 2.92 -4.78
C GLU A 382 21.61 4.34 -4.28
N ASP A 383 21.58 5.34 -5.15
CA ASP A 383 21.40 6.75 -4.75
C ASP A 383 20.10 6.98 -3.95
N SER A 384 19.01 6.35 -4.38
CA SER A 384 17.71 6.48 -3.72
C SER A 384 17.71 5.80 -2.34
N ILE A 385 18.38 4.65 -2.22
CA ILE A 385 18.48 3.91 -0.96
C ILE A 385 19.43 4.60 0.02
N LEU A 386 20.59 5.08 -0.46
CA LEU A 386 21.52 5.87 0.34
C LEU A 386 20.89 7.15 0.88
N SER A 387 19.96 7.76 0.13
CA SER A 387 19.15 8.89 0.61
C SER A 387 18.28 8.51 1.81
N MET A 388 17.65 7.33 1.79
CA MET A 388 16.85 6.80 2.92
C MET A 388 17.73 6.48 4.13
N LEU A 389 18.85 5.77 3.91
CA LEU A 389 19.81 5.43 4.96
C LEU A 389 20.38 6.68 5.65
N LYS A 390 20.72 7.71 4.89
CA LYS A 390 21.16 9.00 5.44
C LYS A 390 20.07 9.67 6.27
N HIS A 391 18.81 9.58 5.84
CA HIS A 391 17.69 10.14 6.57
C HIS A 391 17.49 9.45 7.91
N LEU A 392 17.46 8.12 7.92
CA LEU A 392 17.34 7.29 9.12
C LEU A 392 18.50 7.50 10.08
N ALA A 393 19.75 7.51 9.59
CA ALA A 393 20.92 7.74 10.42
C ALA A 393 20.86 9.10 11.11
N LYS A 394 20.40 10.14 10.39
CA LYS A 394 20.18 11.45 11.00
C LYS A 394 19.07 11.42 12.04
N LEU A 395 17.92 10.82 11.72
CA LEU A 395 16.77 10.74 12.63
C LEU A 395 17.12 9.99 13.91
N ARG A 396 17.89 8.89 13.79
CA ARG A 396 18.43 8.13 14.92
C ARG A 396 19.27 8.99 15.83
N ASN A 397 20.29 9.66 15.28
CA ASN A 397 21.21 10.49 16.06
C ASN A 397 20.48 11.66 16.74
N ASP A 398 19.58 12.33 16.00
CA ASP A 398 18.83 13.46 16.53
C ASP A 398 17.87 13.00 17.67
N LEU A 399 17.28 11.81 17.56
CA LEU A 399 16.42 11.24 18.61
C LEU A 399 17.23 10.79 19.84
N GLU A 400 18.41 10.20 19.64
CA GLU A 400 19.35 9.84 20.72
C GLU A 400 19.88 11.08 21.45
N GLU A 401 20.10 12.19 20.74
CA GLU A 401 20.48 13.46 21.36
C GLU A 401 19.31 14.07 22.15
N PHE A 402 18.09 13.93 21.63
CA PHE A 402 16.89 14.49 22.27
C PHE A 402 16.46 13.71 23.52
N ILE A 403 16.58 12.38 23.51
CA ILE A 403 16.27 11.50 24.67
C ILE A 403 17.44 10.52 24.88
N PRO A 404 18.52 10.95 25.57
CA PRO A 404 19.73 10.15 25.75
C PRO A 404 19.50 8.80 26.44
N GLU A 405 18.57 8.75 27.40
CA GLU A 405 18.23 7.55 28.17
C GLU A 405 17.32 6.59 27.42
N ALA A 406 16.90 6.91 26.19
CA ALA A 406 15.97 6.08 25.43
C ALA A 406 16.51 4.66 25.25
N ARG A 407 17.79 4.48 24.94
CA ARG A 407 18.36 3.13 24.74
C ARG A 407 18.51 2.32 26.02
N ASP A 408 18.55 2.97 27.18
CA ASP A 408 18.69 2.30 28.48
C ASP A 408 17.32 1.92 29.08
N PHE A 409 16.22 2.36 28.46
CA PHE A 409 14.87 1.96 28.84
C PHE A 409 14.69 0.44 28.70
N ILE A 410 14.23 -0.20 29.78
CA ILE A 410 13.92 -1.63 29.85
C ILE A 410 12.46 -1.84 29.47
N ARG A 411 12.22 -2.45 28.31
CA ARG A 411 10.86 -2.79 27.88
C ARG A 411 10.34 -4.01 28.67
N PRO A 412 9.17 -3.89 29.33
CA PRO A 412 8.55 -5.00 30.06
C PRO A 412 8.43 -6.24 29.19
N GLY A 413 8.95 -7.37 29.66
CA GLY A 413 8.94 -8.65 28.96
C GLY A 413 9.96 -8.82 27.82
N PHE A 414 10.51 -7.76 27.23
CA PHE A 414 11.43 -7.86 26.08
C PHE A 414 12.90 -7.71 26.46
N ASP A 415 13.23 -6.84 27.43
CA ASP A 415 14.62 -6.47 27.76
C ASP A 415 15.02 -6.83 29.21
N GLU A 416 14.19 -7.61 29.93
CA GLU A 416 14.35 -7.97 31.36
C GLU A 416 15.23 -9.19 31.63
#